data_AF-A0A2R7Y528-F1
#
_entry.id   AF-A0A2R7Y528-F1
#
_cell.length_a   1.000
_cell.length_b   1.000
_cell.length_c   1.000
_cell.angle_alpha   90.00
_cell.angle_beta   90.00
_cell.angle_gamma   90.00
#
_symmetry.space_group_name_H-M   'P 1'
#
loop_
_entity.id
_entity.type
_entity.pdbx_description
1 polymer ?
#
loop_
_entity_poly.entity_id
_entity_poly.type
_entity_poly.pdbx_seq_one_letter_code
_entity_poly.pdbx_strand_id
1 'polypeptide(L)' 'MPYFDPEPKKCREDFFNAEKEVEEFKRGLNVSKLVVVSGLRRYGKTSLILTGSGLNDTLNHSQ' A
#
# COMPACT_ATOMS: atom_id res chain seq x y z
N MET A 1 -13.79 6.64 5.69
CA MET A 1 -13.05 6.37 6.94
C MET A 1 -12.01 7.46 7.14
N PRO A 2 -11.49 7.73 8.36
CA PRO A 2 -10.80 9.00 8.61
C PRO A 2 -9.38 8.95 8.06
N TYR A 3 -9.09 9.94 7.22
CA TYR A 3 -7.76 10.26 6.72
C TYR A 3 -6.69 10.28 7.84
N PHE A 4 -7.07 10.71 9.05
CA PHE A 4 -6.17 10.89 10.19
C PHE A 4 -6.07 9.70 11.17
N ASP A 5 -6.47 8.49 10.76
CA ASP A 5 -6.20 7.29 11.57
C ASP A 5 -4.68 7.03 11.72
N PRO A 6 -4.14 6.90 12.95
CA PRO A 6 -2.73 6.58 13.19
C PRO A 6 -2.32 5.18 12.74
N GLU A 7 -3.27 4.27 12.55
CA GLU A 7 -3.00 2.92 12.07
C GLU A 7 -2.59 2.92 10.58
N PRO A 8 -1.75 1.95 10.15
CA PRO A 8 -1.41 1.78 8.74
C PRO A 8 -2.66 1.59 7.87
N LYS A 9 -2.72 2.31 6.74
CA LYS A 9 -3.85 2.26 5.83
C LYS A 9 -3.89 0.92 5.10
N LYS A 10 -5.10 0.40 4.90
CA LYS A 10 -5.37 -0.88 4.24
C LYS A 10 -6.02 -0.70 2.87
N CYS A 11 -6.75 0.40 2.69
CA CYS A 11 -7.41 0.77 1.44
C CYS A 11 -6.62 1.85 0.72
N ARG A 12 -6.64 1.80 -0.61
CA ARG A 12 -5.87 2.72 -1.44
C ARG A 12 -6.41 4.15 -1.35
N GLU A 13 -7.71 4.29 -1.20
CA GLU A 13 -8.46 5.55 -1.11
C GLU A 13 -8.08 6.34 0.15
N ASP A 14 -7.68 5.64 1.21
CA ASP A 14 -7.25 6.25 2.47
C ASP A 14 -5.75 6.59 2.48
N PHE A 15 -4.99 6.17 1.45
CA PHE A 15 -3.54 6.37 1.35
C PHE A 15 -3.21 7.53 0.39
N PHE A 16 -3.22 8.73 0.95
CA PHE A 16 -3.09 9.99 0.24
C PHE A 16 -1.78 10.16 -0.53
N ASN A 17 -1.88 10.64 -1.76
CA ASN A 17 -0.77 11.06 -2.62
C ASN A 17 0.34 10.00 -2.75
N ALA A 18 -0.03 8.73 -2.74
CA ALA A 18 0.87 7.58 -2.83
C ALA A 18 0.65 6.76 -4.12
N GLU A 19 0.00 7.35 -5.13
CA GLU A 19 -0.31 6.75 -6.43
C GLU A 19 0.93 6.15 -7.07
N LYS A 20 2.00 6.95 -7.13
CA LYS A 20 3.24 6.61 -7.79
C LYS A 20 3.97 5.48 -7.06
N GLU A 21 4.06 5.57 -5.74
CA GLU A 21 4.71 4.57 -4.90
C GLU A 21 4.01 3.22 -5.00
N VAL A 22 2.67 3.20 -5.02
CA VAL A 22 1.88 1.98 -5.19
C VAL A 22 2.12 1.37 -6.57
N GLU A 23 2.16 2.18 -7.63
CA GLU A 23 2.42 1.70 -8.99
C GLU A 23 3.85 1.14 -9.13
N GLU A 24 4.86 1.86 -8.61
CA GLU A 24 6.25 1.41 -8.62
C GLU A 24 6.44 0.12 -7.81
N PHE A 25 5.77 -0.01 -6.67
CA PHE A 25 5.76 -1.21 -5.87
C PHE A 25 5.14 -2.40 -6.62
N LYS A 26 3.96 -2.23 -7.22
CA LYS A 26 3.30 -3.26 -8.04
C LYS A 26 4.16 -3.68 -9.24
N ARG A 27 4.79 -2.72 -9.91
CA ARG A 27 5.74 -3.00 -11.00
C ARG A 27 6.94 -3.79 -10.49
N GLY A 28 7.50 -3.43 -9.34
CA GLY A 28 8.60 -4.15 -8.69
C GLY A 28 8.25 -5.62 -8.42
N LEU A 29 7.06 -5.87 -7.86
CA LEU A 29 6.57 -7.23 -7.58
C LEU A 29 6.45 -8.09 -8.85
N ASN A 30 6.14 -7.48 -10.00
CA ASN A 30 6.04 -8.19 -11.28
C ASN A 30 7.41 -8.48 -11.93
N VAL A 31 8.44 -7.72 -11.58
CA VAL A 31 9.76 -7.77 -12.27
C VAL A 31 10.83 -8.48 -11.43
N SER A 32 10.75 -8.43 -10.10
CA SER A 32 11.77 -9.00 -9.21
C SER A 32 11.19 -9.92 -8.15
N LYS A 33 12.00 -10.92 -7.74
CA LYS A 33 11.66 -11.83 -6.62
C LYS A 33 11.85 -11.18 -5.24
N LEU A 34 12.51 -10.02 -5.19
CA LEU A 34 12.78 -9.26 -3.98
C LEU A 34 12.53 -7.77 -4.27
N VAL A 35 11.68 -7.16 -3.45
CA VAL A 35 11.38 -5.73 -3.48
C VAL A 35 11.68 -5.16 -2.10
N VAL A 36 12.48 -4.10 -2.05
CA VAL A 36 12.85 -3.42 -0.79
C VAL A 36 12.12 -2.08 -0.73
N VAL A 37 11.29 -1.91 0.30
CA VAL A 37 10.61 -0.64 0.59
C VAL A 37 11.40 0.10 1.67
N SER A 38 12.11 1.16 1.28
CA SER A 38 12.98 1.95 2.17
C SER A 38 12.40 3.34 2.48
N GLY A 39 12.95 4.02 3.50
CA GLY A 39 12.52 5.35 3.92
C GLY A 39 12.43 5.51 5.43
N LEU A 40 12.21 6.74 5.90
CA LEU A 40 12.19 7.09 7.33
C LEU A 40 11.00 6.47 8.10
N ARG A 41 11.14 6.31 9.42
CA ARG A 41 10.08 5.73 10.26
C ARG A 41 8.84 6.64 10.23
N ARG A 42 7.65 6.01 10.08
CA ARG A 42 6.33 6.66 9.94
C ARG A 42 6.04 7.36 8.61
N TYR A 43 6.82 7.10 7.56
CA TYR A 43 6.53 7.56 6.18
C TYR A 43 5.53 6.66 5.41
N GLY A 44 4.66 5.92 6.10
CA GLY A 44 3.65 5.11 5.43
C GLY A 44 4.14 3.83 4.71
N LYS A 45 5.38 3.39 4.92
CA LYS A 45 5.90 2.12 4.31
C LYS A 45 5.01 0.90 4.56
N THR A 46 4.49 0.76 5.78
CA THR A 46 3.57 -0.34 6.13
C THR A 46 2.25 -0.21 5.38
N SER A 47 1.70 1.01 5.29
CA SER A 47 0.50 1.31 4.51
C SER A 47 0.70 0.99 3.03
N LEU A 48 1.87 1.33 2.46
CA LEU A 48 2.21 1.03 1.06
C LEU A 48 2.22 -0.47 0.79
N ILE A 49 2.81 -1.28 1.67
CA ILE A 49 2.81 -2.74 1.52
C ILE A 49 1.37 -3.27 1.59
N LEU A 50 0.59 -2.86 2.60
CA LEU A 50 -0.78 -3.36 2.80
C LEU A 50 -1.71 -2.98 1.64
N THR A 51 -1.61 -1.76 1.13
CA THR A 51 -2.42 -1.26 0.01
C THR A 51 -1.94 -1.80 -1.35
N GLY A 52 -0.63 -1.96 -1.53
CA GLY A 52 -0.03 -2.38 -2.79
C GLY A 52 -0.09 -3.88 -3.04
N SER A 53 -0.10 -4.71 -2.00
CA SER A 53 -0.08 -6.18 -2.10
C SER A 53 -1.41 -6.82 -2.55
N GLY A 54 -2.50 -6.05 -2.70
CA GLY A 54 -3.79 -6.59 -3.17
C GLY A 54 -4.48 -7.56 -2.20
N LEU A 55 -3.96 -7.72 -0.97
CA LEU A 55 -4.54 -8.55 0.09
C LEU A 55 -5.97 -8.14 0.48
N ASN A 56 -6.37 -6.90 0.17
CA ASN A 56 -7.72 -6.39 0.46
C ASN A 56 -8.63 -6.33 -0.78
N ASP A 57 -8.10 -6.45 -2.00
CA ASP A 57 -8.90 -6.44 -3.23
C ASP A 57 -9.76 -7.71 -3.35
N THR A 58 -9.32 -8.81 -2.73
CA THR A 58 -10.05 -10.09 -2.70
C THR A 58 -11.15 -10.15 -1.63
N LEU A 59 -11.13 -9.28 -0.63
CA LEU A 59 -12.15 -9.28 0.44
C LEU A 59 -13.39 -8.48 0.06
N ASN A 60 -13.27 -7.50 -0.84
CA ASN A 60 -14.37 -6.61 -1.23
C ASN A 60 -15.22 -7.13 -2.40
N HIS A 61 -14.82 -8.22 -3.07
CA HIS A 61 -15.60 -8.84 -4.15
C HIS A 61 -16.53 -9.98 -3.70
N SER A 62 -16.71 -10.16 -2.38
CA SER A 62 -17.57 -11.19 -1.79
C SER A 62 -18.81 -10.64 -1.06
N GLN A 63 -19.19 -9.38 -1.33
CA GLN A 63 -20.42 -8.75 -0.86
C GLN A 63 -21.22 -8.21 -2.04
#